data_AF-A0A1F8BAE9-F1
#
_entry.id   AF-A0A1F8BAE9-F1
#
_cell.length_a   1.000
_cell.length_b   1.000
_cell.length_c   1.000
_cell.angle_alpha   90.00
_cell.angle_beta   90.00
_cell.angle_gamma   90.00
#
_symmetry.space_group_name_H-M   'P 1'
#
loop_
_entity.id
_entity.type
_entity.pdbx_description
1 polymer ?
#
loop_
_entity_poly.entity_id
_entity_poly.type
_entity_poly.pdbx_seq_one_letter_code
_entity_poly.pdbx_strand_id
1 'polypeptide(L)'
;MVRLSKKDSYIKENPEQKFDPKWLPYLEKKRNNLYAIDIVSFNKDQLIQAGTKEENIIISKIDTAKDKRFFSHYRDSKTEKGDVGRFACLVGLKSK
;
A
#
# COMPACT_ATOMS: atom_id res chain seq x y z
N MET A 1 -9.29 9.83 12.75
CA MET A 1 -8.88 8.92 11.66
C MET A 1 -7.37 8.73 11.72
N VAL A 2 -6.90 7.57 12.22
CA VAL A 2 -5.47 7.28 12.34
C VAL A 2 -4.92 7.00 10.94
N ARG A 3 -4.10 7.92 10.42
CA ARG A 3 -3.45 7.80 9.11
C ARG A 3 -2.28 6.81 9.22
N LEU A 4 -2.25 5.79 8.36
CA LEU A 4 -1.26 4.72 8.44
C LEU A 4 0.03 5.07 7.68
N SER A 5 1.15 4.58 8.19
CA SER A 5 2.53 5.06 7.95
C SER A 5 3.10 4.86 6.54
N LYS A 6 2.33 4.37 5.55
CA LYS A 6 2.88 3.98 4.23
C LYS A 6 2.84 5.09 3.18
N LYS A 7 2.27 6.26 3.51
CA LYS A 7 2.16 7.40 2.60
C LYS A 7 3.51 7.87 2.04
N ASP A 8 4.59 7.72 2.81
CA ASP A 8 5.91 8.22 2.41
C ASP A 8 6.59 7.35 1.34
N SER A 9 6.14 6.10 1.17
CA SER A 9 6.80 5.13 0.29
C SER A 9 6.05 4.92 -1.03
N TYR A 10 4.73 5.14 -1.05
CA TYR A 10 3.92 5.02 -2.28
C TYR A 10 3.63 6.40 -2.88
N ILE A 11 4.65 6.96 -3.52
CA ILE A 11 4.57 8.25 -4.21
C ILE A 11 4.55 8.02 -5.72
N LYS A 12 3.56 8.58 -6.40
CA LYS A 12 3.38 8.48 -7.86
C LYS A 12 3.21 9.86 -8.47
N GLU A 13 3.82 10.05 -9.63
CA GLU A 13 3.55 11.22 -10.47
C GLU A 13 2.23 11.01 -11.21
N ASN A 14 1.33 11.99 -11.14
CA ASN A 14 0.06 12.00 -11.86
C ASN A 14 -0.72 10.66 -11.85
N PRO A 15 -0.98 10.05 -10.68
CA PRO A 15 -1.70 8.78 -10.62
C PRO A 15 -3.13 8.93 -11.15
N GLU A 16 -3.62 7.92 -11.87
CA GLU A 16 -5.00 7.88 -12.41
C GLU A 16 -6.06 8.02 -11.31
N GLN A 17 -5.74 7.55 -10.09
CA GLN A 17 -6.56 7.67 -8.89
C GLN A 17 -6.99 9.11 -8.60
N LYS A 18 -6.26 10.13 -9.07
CA LYS A 18 -6.60 11.55 -8.85
C LYS A 18 -7.94 11.97 -9.49
N PHE A 19 -8.46 11.18 -10.43
CA PHE A 19 -9.72 11.44 -11.11
C PHE A 19 -10.89 10.61 -10.56
N ASP A 20 -10.64 9.71 -9.62
CA ASP A 20 -11.66 8.83 -9.06
C ASP A 20 -12.03 9.30 -7.63
N PRO A 21 -13.29 9.76 -7.41
CA PRO A 21 -13.75 10.27 -6.12
C PRO A 21 -13.48 9.34 -4.94
N LYS A 22 -13.51 8.02 -5.14
CA LYS A 22 -13.30 7.04 -4.07
C LYS A 22 -11.88 7.08 -3.51
N TRP A 23 -10.90 7.54 -4.30
CA TRP A 23 -9.50 7.63 -3.90
C TRP A 23 -9.14 8.96 -3.27
N LEU A 24 -9.89 10.03 -3.52
CA LEU A 24 -9.55 11.39 -3.07
C LEU A 24 -9.21 11.50 -1.57
N PRO A 25 -9.92 10.84 -0.63
CA PRO A 25 -9.58 10.89 0.79
C PRO A 25 -8.21 10.27 1.14
N TYR A 26 -7.70 9.41 0.25
CA TYR A 26 -6.48 8.63 0.42
C TYR A 26 -5.31 9.18 -0.40
N LEU A 27 -5.53 10.28 -1.13
CA LEU A 27 -4.51 10.97 -1.89
C LEU A 27 -4.03 12.20 -1.13
N GLU A 28 -2.71 12.34 -1.05
CA GLU A 28 -2.07 13.54 -0.53
C GLU A 28 -1.16 14.12 -1.61
N LYS A 29 -1.58 15.25 -2.19
CA LYS A 29 -0.78 15.96 -3.18
C LYS A 29 0.52 16.46 -2.52
N LYS A 30 1.65 16.07 -3.11
CA LYS A 30 3.00 16.56 -2.80
C LYS A 30 3.41 17.61 -3.84
N ARG A 31 4.69 17.92 -3.96
CA ARG A 31 5.23 18.88 -4.94
C ARG A 31 5.29 18.25 -6.35
N ASN A 32 5.35 19.07 -7.40
CA ASN A 32 5.62 18.66 -8.79
C ASN A 32 4.72 17.52 -9.31
N ASN A 33 3.40 17.62 -9.10
CA ASN A 33 2.43 16.59 -9.51
C ASN A 33 2.66 15.19 -8.91
N LEU A 34 3.45 15.09 -7.84
CA LEU A 34 3.60 13.88 -7.05
C LEU A 34 2.45 13.77 -6.06
N TYR A 35 1.98 12.55 -5.84
CA TYR A 35 0.92 12.23 -4.90
C TYR A 35 1.36 11.04 -4.05
N ALA A 36 1.26 11.18 -2.73
CA ALA A 36 1.32 10.05 -1.82
C ALA A 36 -0.05 9.36 -1.78
N ILE A 37 -0.07 8.03 -1.88
CA ILE A 37 -1.30 7.23 -1.93
C ILE A 37 -1.36 6.30 -0.72
N ASP A 38 -2.41 6.43 0.08
CA ASP A 38 -2.67 5.56 1.23
C ASP A 38 -3.50 4.34 0.86
N ILE A 39 -2.85 3.39 0.19
CA ILE A 39 -3.47 2.13 -0.25
C ILE A 39 -3.98 1.31 0.94
N VAL A 40 -3.34 1.41 2.10
CA VAL A 40 -3.69 0.62 3.29
C VAL A 40 -5.01 1.10 3.87
N SER A 41 -5.15 2.41 4.08
CA SER A 41 -6.40 2.98 4.60
C SER A 41 -7.55 2.78 3.60
N PHE A 42 -7.28 2.91 2.29
CA PHE A 42 -8.28 2.62 1.26
C PHE A 42 -8.83 1.19 1.37
N ASN A 43 -7.96 0.17 1.40
CA ASN A 43 -8.40 -1.23 1.52
C ASN A 43 -9.08 -1.51 2.87
N LYS A 44 -8.59 -0.91 3.98
CA LYS A 44 -9.22 -1.05 5.29
C LYS A 44 -10.67 -0.58 5.25
N ASP A 45 -10.92 0.61 4.70
CA ASP A 45 -12.26 1.17 4.62
C ASP A 45 -13.15 0.36 3.68
N GLN A 46 -12.62 -0.18 2.58
CA GLN A 46 -13.35 -1.12 1.73
C GLN A 46 -13.77 -2.40 2.47
N LEU A 47 -12.89 -2.99 3.30
CA LEU A 47 -13.22 -4.16 4.11
C LEU A 47 -14.31 -3.87 5.14
N ILE A 48 -14.26 -2.70 5.78
CA ILE A 48 -15.29 -2.25 6.74
C ILE A 48 -16.62 -2.04 6.02
N GLN A 49 -16.62 -1.39 4.85
CA GLN A 49 -17.82 -1.20 4.04
C GLN A 49 -18.44 -2.53 3.57
N ALA A 50 -17.61 -3.56 3.38
CA ALA A 50 -18.05 -4.92 3.06
C ALA A 50 -18.58 -5.71 4.28
N GLY A 51 -18.58 -5.12 5.48
CA GLY A 51 -19.10 -5.72 6.71
C GLY A 51 -18.05 -6.38 7.60
N THR A 52 -16.75 -6.26 7.29
CA THR A 52 -15.69 -6.74 8.19
C THR A 52 -15.59 -5.82 9.40
N LYS A 53 -15.71 -6.38 10.61
CA LYS A 53 -15.56 -5.60 11.84
C LYS A 53 -14.13 -5.10 12.00
N GLU A 54 -13.97 -3.86 12.46
CA GLU A 54 -12.66 -3.21 12.58
C GLU A 54 -11.70 -4.00 13.49
N GLU A 55 -12.20 -4.58 14.59
CA GLU A 55 -11.40 -5.39 15.50
C GLU A 55 -10.82 -6.67 14.88
N ASN A 56 -11.37 -7.11 13.74
CA ASN A 56 -10.88 -8.27 12.98
C ASN A 56 -9.84 -7.88 11.91
N ILE A 57 -9.53 -6.60 11.74
CA ILE A 57 -8.58 -6.11 10.72
C ILE A 57 -7.25 -5.77 11.39
N ILE A 58 -6.23 -6.57 11.12
CA ILE A 58 -4.86 -6.35 11.62
C ILE A 58 -3.99 -5.81 10.49
N ILE A 59 -3.37 -4.65 10.74
CA ILE A 59 -2.51 -3.99 9.75
C ILE A 59 -1.05 -4.16 10.12
N SER A 60 -0.30 -4.85 9.26
CA SER A 60 1.14 -4.98 9.40
C SER A 60 1.83 -3.62 9.28
N LYS A 61 2.71 -3.32 10.24
CA LYS A 61 3.55 -2.11 10.27
C LYS A 61 4.73 -2.17 9.29
N ILE A 62 4.90 -3.27 8.57
CA ILE A 62 6.01 -3.48 7.64
C ILE A 62 5.80 -2.64 6.37
N ASP A 63 6.81 -1.85 6.05
CA ASP A 63 6.93 -1.09 4.80
C ASP A 63 8.05 -1.72 3.95
N THR A 64 7.67 -2.42 2.89
CA THR A 64 8.63 -3.15 2.04
C THR A 64 9.61 -2.22 1.34
N ALA A 65 9.26 -0.95 1.09
CA ALA A 65 10.20 0.01 0.52
C ALA A 65 11.35 0.38 1.48
N LYS A 66 11.13 0.30 2.80
CA LYS A 66 12.12 0.68 3.82
C LYS A 66 12.81 -0.53 4.46
N ASP A 67 12.08 -1.63 4.65
CA ASP A 67 12.61 -2.83 5.29
C ASP A 67 13.42 -3.68 4.30
N LYS A 68 14.73 -3.82 4.57
CA LYS A 68 15.68 -4.53 3.71
C LYS A 68 15.50 -6.05 3.69
N ARG A 69 14.70 -6.61 4.63
CA ARG A 69 14.39 -8.06 4.64
C ARG A 69 13.41 -8.45 3.53
N PHE A 70 12.76 -7.46 2.89
CA PHE A 70 11.74 -7.69 1.87
C PHE A 70 12.18 -7.12 0.52
N PHE A 71 11.93 -7.85 -0.56
CA PHE A 71 11.92 -7.30 -1.92
C PHE A 71 10.94 -6.12 -2.03
N SER A 72 11.32 -5.08 -2.77
CA SER A 72 10.44 -3.96 -3.07
C SER A 72 10.66 -3.44 -4.47
N HIS A 73 9.64 -3.55 -5.31
CA HIS A 73 9.71 -3.02 -6.67
C HIS A 73 9.99 -1.52 -6.68
N TYR A 74 9.46 -0.73 -5.73
CA TYR A 74 9.71 0.71 -5.68
C TYR A 74 11.16 1.06 -5.36
N ARG A 75 11.76 0.34 -4.40
CA ARG A 75 13.16 0.57 -3.98
C ARG A 75 14.14 0.00 -5.03
N ASP A 76 13.87 -1.21 -5.51
CA ASP A 76 14.85 -2.01 -6.23
C ASP A 76 14.77 -1.82 -7.76
N SER A 77 13.64 -1.35 -8.32
CA SER A 77 13.53 -1.06 -9.77
C SER A 77 14.42 0.10 -10.25
N LYS A 78 14.93 0.90 -9.32
CA LYS A 78 15.90 1.97 -9.60
C LYS A 78 17.35 1.48 -9.66
N THR A 79 17.58 0.18 -9.42
CA THR A 79 18.89 -0.45 -9.52
C THR A 79 19.04 -1.11 -10.89
N GLU A 80 20.23 -1.03 -11.49
CA GLU A 80 20.53 -1.46 -12.87
C GLU A 80 20.28 -2.94 -13.17
N LYS A 81 19.95 -3.75 -12.15
CA LYS A 81 19.81 -5.21 -12.28
C LYS A 81 18.42 -5.70 -12.68
N GLY A 82 17.41 -4.83 -12.77
CA GLY A 82 16.10 -5.10 -13.41
C GLY A 82 15.17 -6.14 -12.74
N ASP A 83 15.74 -7.21 -12.17
CA ASP A 83 15.01 -8.31 -11.57
C ASP A 83 14.82 -8.09 -10.07
N VAL A 84 13.61 -7.70 -9.71
CA VAL A 84 13.19 -7.62 -8.32
C VAL A 84 12.40 -8.89 -7.99
N GLY A 85 12.73 -9.58 -6.90
CA GLY A 85 11.95 -10.73 -6.43
C GLY A 85 10.48 -10.38 -6.12
N ARG A 86 9.65 -11.42 -6.00
CA ARG A 86 8.23 -11.29 -5.62
C ARG A 86 7.94 -12.26 -4.47
N PHE A 87 7.20 -11.78 -3.47
CA PHE A 87 6.64 -12.65 -2.44
C PHE A 87 5.25 -13.12 -2.85
N ALA A 88 4.93 -14.36 -2.50
CA ALA A 88 3.57 -14.86 -2.50
C ALA A 88 2.95 -14.65 -1.11
N CYS A 89 1.68 -14.26 -1.06
CA CYS A 89 0.86 -14.32 0.14
C CYS A 89 0.12 -15.66 0.13
N LEU A 90 0.40 -16.53 1.10
CA LEU A 90 -0.19 -17.86 1.19
C LEU A 90 -1.17 -17.90 2.36
N VAL A 91 -2.38 -18.39 2.10
CA VAL A 91 -3.39 -18.68 3.11
C VAL A 91 -3.92 -20.09 2.86
N GLY A 92 -4.07 -20.87 3.91
CA GLY A 92 -4.55 -22.24 3.81
C GLY A 92 -5.00 -22.76 5.16
N LEU A 93 -5.92 -23.71 5.12
CA LEU A 93 -6.29 -24.51 6.29
C LEU A 93 -5.45 -25.78 6.27
N LYS A 94 -4.80 -26.09 7.39
CA LYS A 94 -4.11 -27.36 7.53
C LYS A 94 -5.16 -28.48 7.60
N SER A 95 -5.08 -29.45 6.68
CA SER A 95 -5.85 -30.70 6.82
C SER A 95 -5.39 -31.44 8.07
N LYS A 96 -6.34 -32.11 8.75
CA LYS A 96 -5.99 -33.13 9.73
C LYS A 96 -5.19 -34.25 9.07
#